data_AF-A0A3M1J2R5-F1
#
_entry.id   AF-A0A3M1J2R5-F1
#
_cell.length_a   1.000
_cell.length_b   1.000
_cell.length_c   1.000
_cell.angle_alpha   90.00
_cell.angle_beta   90.00
_cell.angle_gamma   90.00
#
_symmetry.space_group_name_H-M   'P 1'
#
loop_
_entity.id
_entity.type
_entity.pdbx_description
1 polymer ?
#
loop_
_entity_poly.entity_id
_entity_poly.type
_entity_poly.pdbx_seq_one_letter_code
_entity_poly.pdbx_strand_id
1 'polypeptide(L)'
;MLEQIIFFALAAVAVLSALGVVFNKNVVHSALFLLLNFSTIAFLYFMLNAQFLGVAQILVYAGAIVVLFLFVVMLVGADVGEPLGNWLSGQNIFLMVLGLILLTVVGTAVFENTVLGAGGEMTPEVVAQFGQTEVIAAALFTQYTLPFQLVAVLLSVGVIGVVWLAQHQQRQKFRQVVAVLDAGWDGESQKVHHDKLRVNWLRRPKLFDFDWVEIARATDDDVARFTRQIENDEDRWRGLRYPQMVCVVSPECDLSESTHLKLRQMFGEVRTADVERGAQ
;
A
#
# COMPACT_ATOMS: atom_id res chain seq x y z
N MET A 1 43.07 -9.36 -15.32
CA MET A 1 42.45 -9.22 -16.65
C MET A 1 41.02 -9.75 -16.69
N LEU A 2 40.78 -11.07 -16.55
CA LEU A 2 39.40 -11.62 -16.60
C LEU A 2 38.50 -11.03 -15.50
N GLU A 3 39.00 -10.94 -14.27
CA GLU A 3 38.28 -10.33 -13.14
C GLU A 3 37.88 -8.87 -13.41
N GLN A 4 38.79 -8.06 -13.98
CA GLN A 4 38.49 -6.67 -14.32
C GLN A 4 37.41 -6.57 -15.41
N ILE A 5 37.45 -7.45 -16.42
CA ILE A 5 36.43 -7.48 -17.48
C ILE A 5 35.06 -7.81 -16.88
N ILE A 6 34.99 -8.81 -16.00
CA ILE A 6 33.75 -9.20 -15.31
C ILE A 6 33.26 -8.04 -14.42
N PHE A 7 34.17 -7.37 -13.70
CA PHE A 7 33.84 -6.22 -12.86
C PHE A 7 33.23 -5.09 -13.69
N PHE A 8 33.86 -4.67 -14.79
CA PHE A 8 33.33 -3.61 -15.65
C PHE A 8 32.01 -4.00 -16.32
N ALA A 9 31.83 -5.27 -16.69
CA ALA A 9 30.57 -5.77 -17.23
C ALA A 9 29.44 -5.68 -16.17
N LEU A 10 29.69 -6.16 -14.94
CA LEU A 10 28.71 -6.08 -13.85
C LEU A 10 28.45 -4.63 -13.43
N ALA A 11 29.46 -3.78 -13.40
CA ALA A 11 29.30 -2.35 -13.10
C ALA A 11 28.41 -1.68 -14.16
N ALA A 12 28.60 -1.98 -15.45
CA ALA A 12 27.74 -1.47 -16.51
C ALA A 12 26.29 -1.96 -16.34
N VAL A 13 26.08 -3.24 -16.03
CA VAL A 13 24.74 -3.80 -15.76
C VAL A 13 24.09 -3.12 -14.56
N ALA A 14 24.83 -2.89 -13.47
CA ALA A 14 24.33 -2.21 -12.28
C ALA A 14 23.85 -0.79 -12.63
N VAL A 15 24.67 0.00 -13.32
CA VAL A 15 24.31 1.36 -13.75
C VAL A 15 23.10 1.35 -14.68
N LEU A 16 23.10 0.50 -15.72
CA LEU A 16 21.98 0.41 -16.67
C LEU A 16 20.68 -0.01 -15.97
N SER A 17 20.75 -0.95 -15.03
CA SER A 17 19.60 -1.38 -14.26
C SER A 17 19.08 -0.27 -13.35
N ALA A 18 19.95 0.49 -12.67
CA ALA A 18 19.57 1.64 -11.86
C ALA A 18 18.89 2.75 -12.69
N LEU A 19 19.41 3.05 -13.89
CA LEU A 19 18.75 3.95 -14.83
C LEU A 19 17.39 3.41 -15.27
N GLY A 20 17.29 2.09 -15.51
CA GLY A 20 16.03 1.40 -15.82
C GLY A 20 14.97 1.54 -14.73
N VAL A 21 15.35 1.57 -13.44
CA VAL A 21 14.40 1.80 -12.34
C VAL A 21 13.73 3.17 -12.45
N VAL A 22 14.52 4.20 -12.77
CA VAL A 22 14.07 5.61 -12.75
C VAL A 22 13.35 6.00 -14.04
N PHE A 23 13.82 5.55 -15.20
CA PHE A 23 13.28 5.98 -16.49
C PHE A 23 12.03 5.22 -16.94
N ASN A 24 11.80 4.02 -16.40
CA ASN A 24 10.62 3.24 -16.78
C ASN A 24 9.34 3.82 -16.18
N LYS A 25 8.32 3.94 -17.03
CA LYS A 25 6.99 4.42 -16.63
C LYS A 25 6.15 3.34 -15.94
N ASN A 26 6.41 2.08 -16.27
CA ASN A 26 5.70 0.95 -15.68
C ASN A 26 6.40 0.54 -14.39
N VAL A 27 5.68 0.63 -13.27
CA VAL A 27 6.18 0.33 -11.91
C VAL A 27 6.66 -1.12 -11.80
N VAL A 28 6.02 -2.06 -12.49
CA VAL A 28 6.44 -3.47 -12.49
C VAL A 28 7.80 -3.62 -13.17
N HIS A 29 8.01 -2.98 -14.33
CA HIS A 29 9.31 -3.00 -14.99
C HIS A 29 10.39 -2.34 -14.12
N SER A 30 10.10 -1.18 -13.51
CA SER A 30 11.03 -0.53 -12.59
C SER A 30 11.44 -1.43 -11.43
N ALA A 31 10.49 -2.18 -10.84
CA ALA A 31 10.79 -3.11 -9.76
C ALA A 31 11.61 -4.33 -10.21
N LEU A 32 11.43 -4.84 -11.44
CA LEU A 32 12.28 -5.89 -12.02
C LEU A 32 13.71 -5.38 -12.28
N PHE A 33 13.87 -4.15 -12.75
CA PHE A 33 15.19 -3.53 -12.88
C PHE A 33 15.87 -3.32 -11.52
N LEU A 34 15.10 -3.04 -10.46
CA LEU A 34 15.63 -2.93 -9.10
C LEU A 34 16.12 -4.29 -8.58
N LEU A 35 15.38 -5.37 -8.87
CA LEU A 35 15.79 -6.73 -8.55
C LEU A 35 17.11 -7.10 -9.25
N LEU A 36 17.23 -6.76 -10.54
CA LEU A 36 18.45 -6.95 -11.32
C LEU A 36 19.63 -6.16 -10.73
N ASN A 37 19.40 -4.93 -10.30
CA ASN A 37 20.42 -4.09 -9.67
C ASN A 37 20.95 -4.71 -8.37
N PHE A 38 20.06 -5.08 -7.44
CA PHE A 38 20.49 -5.70 -6.18
C PHE A 38 21.15 -7.07 -6.37
N SER A 39 20.71 -7.85 -7.36
CA SER A 39 21.37 -9.11 -7.72
C SER A 39 22.78 -8.85 -8.25
N THR A 40 22.95 -7.83 -9.11
CA THR A 40 24.26 -7.45 -9.66
C THR A 40 25.21 -6.94 -8.57
N ILE A 41 24.72 -6.14 -7.63
CA ILE A 41 25.49 -5.69 -6.47
C ILE A 41 25.91 -6.87 -5.59
N ALA A 42 25.07 -7.88 -5.41
CA ALA A 42 25.45 -9.08 -4.67
C ALA A 42 26.62 -9.83 -5.35
N PHE A 43 26.62 -9.93 -6.69
CA PHE A 43 27.75 -10.48 -7.44
C PHE A 43 29.03 -9.64 -7.28
N LEU A 44 28.91 -8.31 -7.26
CA LEU A 44 30.04 -7.44 -6.95
C LEU A 44 30.59 -7.71 -5.53
N TYR A 45 29.73 -7.91 -4.52
CA TYR A 45 30.19 -8.29 -3.19
C TYR A 45 30.93 -9.64 -3.17
N PHE A 46 30.48 -10.63 -3.95
CA PHE A 46 31.23 -11.88 -4.08
C PHE A 46 32.62 -11.67 -4.71
N MET A 47 32.74 -10.78 -5.70
CA MET A 47 34.04 -10.43 -6.28
C MET A 47 34.96 -9.70 -5.28
N LEU A 48 34.40 -8.84 -4.42
CA LEU A 48 35.16 -8.18 -3.35
C LEU A 48 35.53 -9.11 -2.19
N ASN A 49 35.32 -10.43 -2.31
CA ASN A 49 35.46 -11.38 -1.23
C ASN A 49 34.64 -10.96 0.00
N ALA A 50 33.39 -10.51 -0.17
CA ALA A 50 32.47 -10.16 0.91
C ALA A 50 31.27 -11.12 0.90
N GLN A 51 31.51 -12.39 1.25
CA GLN A 51 30.55 -13.48 1.09
C GLN A 51 29.29 -13.29 1.95
N PHE A 52 29.47 -12.88 3.21
CA PHE A 52 28.36 -12.61 4.12
C PHE A 52 27.46 -11.48 3.59
N LEU A 53 28.05 -10.37 3.13
CA LEU A 53 27.31 -9.26 2.55
C LEU A 53 26.60 -9.67 1.25
N GLY A 54 27.25 -10.43 0.37
CA GLY A 54 26.64 -10.93 -0.86
C GLY A 54 25.40 -11.79 -0.61
N VAL A 55 25.47 -12.72 0.35
CA VAL A 55 24.32 -13.55 0.72
C VAL A 55 23.22 -12.72 1.40
N ALA A 56 23.58 -11.80 2.31
CA ALA A 56 22.61 -10.91 2.95
C ALA A 56 21.90 -10.02 1.93
N GLN A 57 22.61 -9.54 0.90
CA GLN A 57 22.06 -8.75 -0.20
C GLN A 57 20.99 -9.52 -0.98
N ILE A 58 21.25 -10.81 -1.25
CA ILE A 58 20.29 -11.68 -1.94
C ILE A 58 19.08 -11.97 -1.04
N LEU A 59 19.29 -12.38 0.21
CA LEU A 59 18.20 -12.80 1.09
C LEU A 59 17.28 -11.64 1.50
N VAL A 60 17.85 -10.51 1.90
CA VAL A 60 17.08 -9.39 2.47
C VAL A 60 16.59 -8.44 1.39
N TYR A 61 17.49 -7.91 0.57
CA TYR A 61 17.14 -6.88 -0.40
C TYR A 61 16.45 -7.45 -1.64
N ALA A 62 17.09 -8.39 -2.34
CA ALA A 62 16.50 -9.00 -3.53
C ALA A 62 15.34 -9.95 -3.18
N GLY A 63 15.48 -10.72 -2.11
CA GLY A 63 14.53 -11.75 -1.68
C GLY A 63 13.32 -11.19 -0.94
N ALA A 64 13.50 -10.62 0.24
CA ALA A 64 12.36 -10.20 1.06
C ALA A 64 11.76 -8.86 0.61
N ILE A 65 12.57 -7.80 0.53
CA ILE A 65 12.08 -6.43 0.34
C ILE A 65 11.52 -6.23 -1.07
N VAL A 66 12.29 -6.58 -2.11
CA VAL A 66 11.85 -6.35 -3.50
C VAL A 66 10.69 -7.26 -3.88
N VAL A 67 10.66 -8.53 -3.45
CA VAL A 67 9.51 -9.41 -3.73
C VAL A 67 8.24 -8.93 -3.02
N LEU A 68 8.33 -8.47 -1.76
CA LEU A 68 7.20 -7.86 -1.08
C LEU A 68 6.71 -6.63 -1.84
N PHE A 69 7.62 -5.78 -2.29
CA PHE A 69 7.27 -4.59 -3.08
C PHE A 69 6.61 -4.95 -4.40
N LEU A 70 7.14 -5.95 -5.13
CA LEU A 70 6.55 -6.47 -6.37
C LEU A 70 5.13 -6.97 -6.14
N PHE A 71 4.90 -7.72 -5.06
CA PHE A 71 3.57 -8.23 -4.71
C PHE A 71 2.58 -7.08 -4.44
N VAL A 72 3.01 -6.07 -3.68
CA VAL A 72 2.18 -4.89 -3.37
C VAL A 72 1.84 -4.10 -4.64
N VAL A 73 2.83 -3.79 -5.47
CA VAL A 73 2.62 -3.04 -6.72
C VAL A 73 1.69 -3.79 -7.67
N MET A 74 1.85 -5.12 -7.76
CA MET A 74 0.99 -5.96 -8.59
C MET A 74 -0.45 -6.00 -8.07
N LEU A 75 -0.64 -6.07 -6.75
CA LEU A 75 -1.98 -6.05 -6.14
C LEU A 75 -2.70 -4.72 -6.28
N VAL A 76 -1.99 -3.60 -6.17
CA VAL A 76 -2.58 -2.26 -6.24
C VAL A 76 -3.07 -1.93 -7.67
N GLY A 77 -2.55 -2.62 -8.68
CA GLY A 77 -2.82 -2.32 -10.08
C GLY A 77 -2.10 -1.04 -10.47
N ALA A 78 -0.98 -1.17 -11.17
CA ALA A 78 -0.15 -0.05 -11.58
C ALA A 78 -0.79 0.73 -12.75
N ASP A 79 -1.94 1.37 -12.54
CA ASP A 79 -2.51 2.34 -13.46
C ASP A 79 -1.97 3.74 -13.12
N VAL A 80 -0.80 4.07 -13.69
CA VAL A 80 -0.25 5.42 -13.65
C VAL A 80 -0.28 5.99 -15.05
N GLY A 81 -1.51 6.21 -15.53
CA GLY A 81 -1.80 6.87 -16.80
C GLY A 81 -1.95 8.38 -16.63
N GLU A 82 -0.89 9.08 -16.23
CA GLU A 82 -0.81 10.53 -16.47
C GLU A 82 0.41 10.82 -17.35
N PRO A 83 0.24 11.51 -18.50
CA PRO A 83 1.36 11.90 -19.33
C PRO A 83 2.26 12.83 -18.51
N LEU A 84 3.56 12.52 -18.44
CA LEU A 84 4.57 13.35 -17.80
C LEU A 84 4.40 14.80 -18.28
N GLY A 85 3.86 15.65 -17.40
CA GLY A 85 3.79 17.08 -17.63
C GLY A 85 5.18 17.61 -17.96
N ASN A 86 5.24 18.45 -19.01
CA ASN A 86 6.42 19.11 -19.57
C ASN A 86 7.74 18.87 -18.81
N TRP A 87 8.54 17.92 -19.32
CA TRP A 87 9.87 17.59 -18.80
C TRP A 87 10.83 18.81 -18.77
N LEU A 88 10.50 19.89 -19.48
CA LEU A 88 11.20 21.19 -19.53
C LEU A 88 10.66 22.26 -18.55
N SER A 89 9.93 21.89 -17.50
CA SER A 89 9.74 22.81 -16.37
C SER A 89 11.11 23.22 -15.80
N GLY A 90 11.29 24.50 -15.44
CA GLY A 90 12.51 25.00 -14.80
C GLY A 90 12.91 24.22 -13.53
N GLN A 91 11.95 23.55 -12.89
CA GLN A 91 12.18 22.66 -11.76
C GLN A 91 13.02 21.42 -12.13
N ASN A 92 12.79 20.82 -13.30
CA ASN A 92 13.51 19.61 -13.72
C ASN A 92 14.95 19.91 -14.11
N ILE A 93 15.19 21.10 -14.69
CA ILE A 93 16.55 21.58 -14.98
C ILE A 93 17.32 21.77 -13.68
N PHE A 94 16.69 22.37 -12.66
CA PHE A 94 17.32 22.50 -11.34
C PHE A 94 17.66 21.14 -10.72
N LEU A 95 16.76 20.15 -10.79
CA LEU A 95 17.02 18.79 -10.30
C LEU A 95 18.16 18.10 -11.07
N MET A 96 18.23 18.30 -12.39
CA MET A 96 19.30 17.75 -13.22
C MET A 96 20.66 18.37 -12.89
N VAL A 97 20.70 19.70 -12.72
CA VAL A 97 21.92 20.42 -12.31
C VAL A 97 22.36 19.97 -10.92
N LEU A 98 21.43 19.81 -9.97
CA LEU A 98 21.75 19.33 -8.63
C LEU A 98 22.31 17.89 -8.67
N GLY A 99 21.72 17.01 -9.47
CA GLY A 99 22.22 15.66 -9.68
C GLY A 99 23.63 15.64 -10.29
N LEU A 100 23.90 16.54 -11.26
CA LEU A 100 25.22 16.68 -11.86
C LEU A 100 26.25 17.22 -10.86
N ILE A 101 25.89 18.22 -10.04
CA ILE A 101 26.75 18.74 -8.97
C ILE A 101 27.11 17.61 -8.00
N LEU A 102 26.12 16.84 -7.53
CA LEU A 102 26.36 15.71 -6.65
C LEU A 102 27.30 14.68 -7.28
N LEU A 103 27.09 14.34 -8.55
CA LEU A 103 27.96 13.43 -9.29
C LEU A 103 29.39 13.97 -9.39
N THR A 104 29.57 15.26 -9.66
CA THR A 104 30.91 15.87 -9.70
C THR A 104 31.59 15.86 -8.34
N VAL A 105 30.88 16.21 -7.26
CA VAL A 105 31.44 16.22 -5.90
C VAL A 105 31.85 14.82 -5.47
N VAL A 106 30.98 13.83 -5.65
CA VAL A 106 31.29 12.43 -5.32
C VAL A 106 32.43 11.92 -6.23
N GLY A 107 32.38 12.25 -7.52
CA GLY A 107 33.42 11.87 -8.48
C GLY A 107 34.79 12.40 -8.08
N THR A 108 34.93 13.70 -7.84
CA THR A 108 36.21 14.31 -7.42
C THR A 108 36.68 13.73 -6.09
N ALA A 109 35.78 13.50 -5.14
CA ALA A 109 36.14 12.94 -3.84
C ALA A 109 36.64 11.48 -3.93
N VAL A 110 36.11 10.70 -4.87
CA VAL A 110 36.62 9.35 -5.19
C VAL A 110 37.97 9.40 -5.92
N PHE A 111 38.12 10.27 -6.92
CA PHE A 111 39.38 10.38 -7.69
C PHE A 111 40.54 10.96 -6.88
N GLU A 112 40.27 11.90 -5.98
CA GLU A 112 41.25 12.47 -5.06
C GLU A 112 41.55 11.55 -3.86
N ASN A 113 40.91 10.38 -3.81
CA ASN A 113 41.02 9.39 -2.72
C ASN A 113 40.70 9.95 -1.32
N THR A 114 40.03 11.10 -1.24
CA THR A 114 39.65 11.73 0.04
C THR A 114 38.57 10.96 0.78
N VAL A 115 37.87 10.05 0.09
CA VAL A 115 36.79 9.20 0.60
C VAL A 115 37.16 7.71 0.62
N LEU A 116 38.40 7.34 0.23
CA LEU A 116 38.89 6.00 0.53
C LEU A 116 39.01 5.91 2.05
N GLY A 117 38.02 5.27 2.69
CA GLY A 117 37.99 5.09 4.13
C GLY A 117 39.34 4.56 4.60
N ALA A 118 39.85 5.11 5.71
CA ALA A 118 41.00 4.55 6.39
C ALA A 118 40.80 3.03 6.45
N GLY A 119 41.70 2.27 5.82
CA GLY A 119 41.58 0.82 5.74
C GLY A 119 41.26 0.28 7.13
N GLY A 120 40.20 -0.52 7.25
CA GLY A 120 39.74 -1.00 8.55
C GLY A 120 40.90 -1.64 9.31
N GLU A 121 40.92 -1.46 10.64
CA GLU A 121 42.01 -1.93 11.52
C GLU A 121 42.21 -3.47 11.47
N MET A 122 41.28 -4.21 10.87
CA MET A 122 41.37 -5.65 10.69
C MET A 122 42.28 -6.01 9.51
N THR A 123 43.40 -6.63 9.83
CA THR A 123 44.34 -7.13 8.83
C THR A 123 43.73 -8.28 8.02
N PRO A 124 44.05 -8.40 6.72
CA PRO A 124 43.58 -9.49 5.86
C PRO A 124 43.89 -10.90 6.41
N GLU A 125 44.92 -11.01 7.25
CA GLU A 125 45.36 -12.26 7.87
C GLU A 125 44.38 -12.79 8.93
N VAL A 126 43.73 -11.90 9.69
CA VAL A 126 42.72 -12.29 10.70
C VAL A 126 41.46 -12.83 10.01
N VAL A 127 41.06 -12.22 8.90
CA VAL A 127 39.89 -12.64 8.11
C VAL A 127 40.12 -14.00 7.46
N ALA A 128 41.36 -14.29 7.04
CA ALA A 128 41.73 -15.57 6.46
C ALA A 128 41.75 -16.73 7.48
N GLN A 129 41.98 -16.46 8.77
CA GLN A 129 42.07 -17.47 9.82
C GLN A 129 40.72 -17.83 10.47
N PHE A 130 39.85 -16.84 10.72
CA PHE A 130 38.58 -17.04 11.45
C PHE A 130 37.35 -17.05 10.52
N GLY A 131 37.50 -16.67 9.24
CA GLY A 131 36.40 -16.55 8.30
C GLY A 131 35.59 -15.27 8.50
N GLN A 132 35.04 -14.74 7.39
CA GLN A 132 34.41 -13.42 7.37
C GLN A 132 33.21 -13.28 8.30
N THR A 133 32.40 -14.34 8.42
CA THR A 133 31.19 -14.31 9.24
C THR A 133 31.51 -14.23 10.73
N GLU A 134 32.55 -14.93 11.20
CA GLU A 134 32.94 -14.93 12.61
C GLU A 134 33.48 -13.56 13.02
N VAL A 135 34.32 -12.94 12.17
CA VAL A 135 34.86 -11.60 12.42
C VAL A 135 33.76 -10.54 12.49
N ILE A 136 32.79 -10.59 11.58
CA ILE A 136 31.64 -9.67 11.59
C ILE A 136 30.77 -9.89 12.83
N ALA A 137 30.51 -11.15 13.20
CA ALA A 137 29.75 -11.48 14.40
C ALA A 137 30.46 -10.97 15.67
N ALA A 138 31.76 -11.20 15.79
CA ALA A 138 32.56 -10.71 16.91
C ALA A 138 32.48 -9.18 17.01
N ALA A 139 32.62 -8.45 15.90
CA ALA A 139 32.50 -6.99 15.89
C ALA A 139 31.09 -6.52 16.30
N LEU A 140 30.03 -7.18 15.82
CA LEU A 140 28.64 -6.86 16.16
C LEU A 140 28.34 -7.02 17.65
N PHE A 141 28.85 -8.08 18.29
CA PHE A 141 28.58 -8.39 19.70
C PHE A 141 29.58 -7.78 20.69
N THR A 142 30.64 -7.12 20.20
CA THR A 142 31.63 -6.45 21.07
C THR A 142 31.59 -4.94 20.86
N GLN A 143 32.01 -4.46 19.70
CA GLN A 143 32.15 -3.04 19.38
C GLN A 143 30.80 -2.39 19.04
N TYR A 144 29.93 -3.08 18.29
CA TYR A 144 28.66 -2.55 17.80
C TYR A 144 27.43 -3.07 18.57
N THR A 145 27.63 -3.44 19.84
CA THR A 145 26.56 -3.99 20.70
C THR A 145 25.36 -3.06 20.81
N LEU A 146 25.59 -1.75 20.98
CA LEU A 146 24.51 -0.77 21.13
C LEU A 146 23.72 -0.56 19.83
N PRO A 147 24.34 -0.31 18.66
CA PRO A 147 23.63 -0.32 17.37
C PRO A 147 22.86 -1.62 17.11
N PHE A 148 23.42 -2.78 17.44
CA PHE A 148 22.76 -4.07 17.27
C PHE A 148 21.46 -4.16 18.09
N GLN A 149 21.49 -3.75 19.36
CA GLN A 149 20.30 -3.70 20.21
C GLN A 149 19.24 -2.73 19.68
N LEU A 150 19.66 -1.57 19.17
CA LEU A 150 18.73 -0.60 18.57
C LEU A 150 18.04 -1.16 17.33
N VAL A 151 18.75 -1.90 16.48
CA VAL A 151 18.16 -2.57 15.31
C VAL A 151 17.15 -3.65 15.75
N ALA A 152 17.43 -4.42 16.81
CA ALA A 152 16.48 -5.39 17.34
C ALA A 152 15.17 -4.75 17.83
N VAL A 153 15.26 -3.61 18.52
CA VAL A 153 14.09 -2.82 18.93
C VAL A 153 13.36 -2.25 17.72
N LEU A 154 14.08 -1.71 16.73
CA LEU A 154 13.51 -1.16 15.49
C LEU A 154 12.70 -2.22 14.74
N LEU A 155 13.24 -3.44 14.58
CA LEU A 155 12.54 -4.55 13.94
C LEU A 155 11.30 -4.99 14.74
N SER A 156 11.40 -5.02 16.07
CA SER A 156 10.26 -5.35 16.95
C SER A 156 9.13 -4.33 16.80
N VAL A 157 9.46 -3.04 16.78
CA VAL A 157 8.51 -1.95 16.54
C VAL A 157 7.91 -2.06 15.14
N GLY A 158 8.70 -2.44 14.13
CA GLY A 158 8.20 -2.68 12.77
C GLY A 158 7.13 -3.77 12.72
N VAL A 159 7.37 -4.92 13.36
CA VAL A 159 6.39 -6.02 13.42
C VAL A 159 5.12 -5.59 14.15
N ILE A 160 5.24 -4.94 15.31
CA ILE A 160 4.10 -4.42 16.06
C ILE A 160 3.30 -3.41 15.22
N GLY A 161 4.00 -2.50 14.52
CA GLY A 161 3.40 -1.49 13.67
C GLY A 161 2.60 -2.07 12.51
N VAL A 162 3.15 -3.08 11.82
CA VAL A 162 2.46 -3.78 10.73
C VAL A 162 1.21 -4.51 11.24
N VAL A 163 1.30 -5.23 12.37
CA VAL A 163 0.16 -5.94 12.96
C VAL A 163 -0.95 -4.97 13.39
N TRP A 164 -0.58 -3.86 14.04
CA TRP A 164 -1.53 -2.86 14.50
C TRP A 164 -2.26 -2.19 13.32
N LEU A 165 -1.53 -1.84 12.25
CA LEU A 165 -2.11 -1.23 11.05
C LEU A 165 -3.07 -2.19 10.34
N ALA A 166 -2.68 -3.46 10.19
CA ALA A 166 -3.52 -4.48 9.57
C ALA A 166 -4.83 -4.70 10.33
N GLN A 167 -4.79 -4.67 11.67
CA GLN A 167 -5.99 -4.80 12.50
C GLN A 167 -6.90 -3.57 12.43
N HIS A 168 -6.33 -2.36 12.33
CA HIS A 168 -7.13 -1.14 12.26
C HIS A 168 -7.97 -1.06 10.98
N GLN A 169 -7.42 -1.49 9.83
CA GLN A 169 -8.16 -1.50 8.58
C GLN A 169 -9.35 -2.48 8.59
N GLN A 170 -9.20 -3.62 9.26
CA GLN A 170 -10.32 -4.56 9.42
C GLN A 170 -11.46 -3.91 10.21
N ARG A 171 -11.17 -3.24 11.35
CA ARG A 171 -12.21 -2.59 12.17
C ARG A 171 -13.00 -1.49 11.45
N GLN A 172 -12.41 -0.80 10.47
CA GLN A 172 -13.09 0.25 9.71
C GLN A 172 -14.08 -0.32 8.68
N LYS A 173 -13.77 -1.47 8.07
CA LYS A 173 -14.65 -2.14 7.09
C LYS A 173 -15.91 -2.73 7.72
N PHE A 174 -15.94 -2.92 9.03
CA PHE A 174 -17.04 -3.60 9.69
C PHE A 174 -18.16 -2.69 10.21
N ARG A 175 -18.05 -1.36 10.10
CA ARG A 175 -19.17 -0.49 10.47
C ARG A 175 -20.18 -0.46 9.33
N GLN A 176 -20.93 -1.54 9.15
CA GLN A 176 -22.03 -1.59 8.19
C GLN A 176 -23.07 -0.56 8.62
N VAL A 177 -23.15 0.55 7.87
CA VAL A 177 -24.14 1.60 8.13
C VAL A 177 -25.37 1.27 7.30
N VAL A 178 -26.48 1.01 7.98
CA VAL A 178 -27.76 0.66 7.38
C VAL A 178 -28.65 1.89 7.41
N ALA A 179 -29.08 2.34 6.23
CA ALA A 179 -30.13 3.35 6.13
C ALA A 179 -31.48 2.66 6.35
N VAL A 180 -32.10 2.91 7.50
CA VAL A 180 -33.38 2.32 7.85
C VAL A 180 -34.48 3.36 7.64
N LEU A 181 -35.53 2.98 6.92
CA LEU A 181 -36.77 3.75 6.84
C LEU A 181 -37.81 3.06 7.73
N ASP A 182 -37.93 3.55 8.97
CA ASP A 182 -38.88 3.03 9.96
C ASP A 182 -39.57 4.20 10.69
N ALA A 183 -40.86 4.38 10.42
CA ALA A 183 -41.70 5.39 11.06
C ALA A 183 -42.05 5.05 12.52
N GLY A 184 -41.95 3.77 12.91
CA GLY A 184 -42.19 3.30 14.27
C GLY A 184 -40.99 3.42 15.20
N TRP A 185 -39.84 3.84 14.67
CA TRP A 185 -38.60 3.99 15.43
C TRP A 185 -38.27 5.47 15.70
N ASP A 186 -38.35 5.88 16.97
CA ASP A 186 -38.13 7.27 17.40
C ASP A 186 -36.67 7.67 17.61
N GLY A 187 -35.72 6.73 17.48
CA GLY A 187 -34.29 7.00 17.62
C GLY A 187 -33.65 7.49 16.32
N GLU A 188 -32.68 8.41 16.40
CA GLU A 188 -31.89 8.85 15.24
C GLU A 188 -30.88 7.80 14.78
N SER A 189 -30.27 7.07 15.71
CA SER A 189 -29.34 5.98 15.42
C SER A 189 -29.37 4.93 16.51
N GLN A 190 -29.23 3.66 16.12
CA GLN A 190 -29.17 2.54 17.04
C GLN A 190 -27.99 1.67 16.61
N LYS A 191 -27.05 1.46 17.53
CA LYS A 191 -26.02 0.44 17.37
C LYS A 191 -26.70 -0.91 17.60
N VAL A 192 -26.90 -1.66 16.54
CA VAL A 192 -27.50 -2.99 16.59
C VAL A 192 -26.36 -3.99 16.43
N HIS A 193 -26.02 -4.67 17.52
CA HIS A 193 -24.89 -5.60 17.58
C HIS A 193 -23.50 -4.95 17.32
N HIS A 194 -22.41 -5.65 17.62
CA HIS A 194 -21.07 -5.05 17.75
C HIS A 194 -20.49 -4.37 16.50
N ASP A 195 -21.18 -4.43 15.35
CA ASP A 195 -20.70 -3.91 14.06
C ASP A 195 -21.76 -3.25 13.15
N LYS A 196 -23.07 -3.30 13.46
CA LYS A 196 -24.08 -2.64 12.60
C LYS A 196 -24.56 -1.34 13.21
N LEU A 197 -24.52 -0.26 12.43
CA LEU A 197 -25.12 1.01 12.80
C LEU A 197 -26.36 1.23 11.95
N ARG A 198 -27.53 1.09 12.57
CA ARG A 198 -28.79 1.49 11.94
C ARG A 198 -28.96 2.99 12.14
N VAL A 199 -29.26 3.71 11.08
CA VAL A 199 -29.54 5.16 11.11
C VAL A 199 -30.91 5.36 10.49
N ASN A 200 -31.81 6.01 11.24
CA ASN A 200 -33.15 6.29 10.74
C ASN A 200 -33.11 7.52 9.83
N TRP A 201 -33.29 7.31 8.52
CA TRP A 201 -33.28 8.43 7.56
C TRP A 201 -34.49 9.37 7.77
N LEU A 202 -35.65 8.86 8.21
CA LEU A 202 -36.85 9.68 8.42
C LEU A 202 -36.67 10.75 9.50
N ARG A 203 -35.82 10.47 10.49
CA ARG A 203 -35.50 11.40 11.59
C ARG A 203 -34.37 12.35 11.21
N ARG A 204 -33.45 11.92 10.34
CA ARG A 204 -32.33 12.72 9.84
C ARG A 204 -32.31 12.73 8.31
N PRO A 205 -33.09 13.61 7.65
CA PRO A 205 -33.23 13.68 6.19
C PRO A 205 -32.00 14.34 5.53
N LYS A 206 -30.82 13.77 5.76
CA LYS A 206 -29.56 14.13 5.11
C LYS A 206 -28.94 12.86 4.57
N LEU A 207 -28.41 12.90 3.34
CA LEU A 207 -27.60 11.81 2.81
C LEU A 207 -26.36 11.60 3.68
N PHE A 208 -26.08 10.35 4.00
CA PHE A 208 -24.87 9.90 4.68
C PHE A 208 -24.29 8.70 3.93
N ASP A 209 -23.09 8.26 4.31
CA ASP A 209 -22.49 7.08 3.71
C ASP A 209 -23.12 5.81 4.32
N PHE A 210 -23.80 5.01 3.50
CA PHE A 210 -24.44 3.76 3.89
C PHE A 210 -24.11 2.65 2.89
N ASP A 211 -24.11 1.41 3.38
CA ASP A 211 -23.71 0.24 2.61
C ASP A 211 -24.90 -0.49 1.97
N TRP A 212 -26.07 -0.40 2.62
CA TRP A 212 -27.33 -0.97 2.13
C TRP A 212 -28.53 -0.28 2.80
N VAL A 213 -29.71 -0.48 2.21
CA VAL A 213 -30.96 0.18 2.63
C VAL A 213 -31.94 -0.87 3.15
N GLU A 214 -32.59 -0.58 4.27
CA GLU A 214 -33.62 -1.41 4.88
C GLU A 214 -34.91 -0.60 5.02
N ILE A 215 -35.97 -1.02 4.32
CA ILE A 215 -37.30 -0.42 4.42
C ILE A 215 -38.13 -1.31 5.33
N ALA A 216 -38.35 -0.85 6.57
CA ALA A 216 -39.09 -1.61 7.58
C ALA A 216 -40.56 -1.17 7.62
N ARG A 217 -40.80 0.12 7.88
CA ARG A 217 -42.14 0.72 7.99
C ARG A 217 -42.11 2.12 7.41
N ALA A 218 -42.37 2.25 6.11
CA ALA A 218 -42.34 3.51 5.40
C ALA A 218 -43.53 3.63 4.43
N THR A 219 -44.00 4.86 4.20
CA THR A 219 -45.04 5.12 3.19
C THR A 219 -44.42 5.33 1.81
N ASP A 220 -45.24 5.25 0.75
CA ASP A 220 -44.79 5.58 -0.62
C ASP A 220 -44.22 7.01 -0.72
N ASP A 221 -44.76 7.97 0.03
CA ASP A 221 -44.25 9.35 0.07
C ASP A 221 -42.86 9.45 0.72
N ASP A 222 -42.63 8.68 1.79
CA ASP A 222 -41.34 8.60 2.46
C ASP A 222 -40.25 8.07 1.53
N VAL A 223 -40.56 6.98 0.82
CA VAL A 223 -39.65 6.39 -0.16
C VAL A 223 -39.43 7.34 -1.34
N ALA A 224 -40.48 8.02 -1.82
CA ALA A 224 -40.35 9.01 -2.88
C ALA A 224 -39.41 10.16 -2.48
N ARG A 225 -39.52 10.69 -1.26
CA ARG A 225 -38.61 11.71 -0.73
C ARG A 225 -37.16 11.22 -0.66
N PHE A 226 -36.95 9.99 -0.19
CA PHE A 226 -35.62 9.37 -0.14
C PHE A 226 -35.01 9.20 -1.54
N THR A 227 -35.77 8.65 -2.50
CA THR A 227 -35.32 8.44 -3.89
C THR A 227 -34.94 9.76 -4.56
N ARG A 228 -35.74 10.82 -4.38
CA ARG A 228 -35.43 12.16 -4.91
C ARG A 228 -34.13 12.73 -4.35
N GLN A 229 -33.82 12.44 -3.09
CA GLN A 229 -32.59 12.93 -2.48
C GLN A 229 -31.37 12.26 -3.11
N ILE A 230 -31.45 10.94 -3.34
CA ILE A 230 -30.41 10.17 -4.03
C ILE A 230 -30.21 10.63 -5.48
N GLU A 231 -31.30 10.88 -6.22
CA GLU A 231 -31.23 11.40 -7.60
C GLU A 231 -30.56 12.78 -7.66
N ASN A 232 -30.70 13.59 -6.61
CA ASN A 232 -30.09 14.92 -6.49
C ASN A 232 -28.72 14.91 -5.78
N ASP A 233 -28.10 13.75 -5.57
CA ASP A 233 -26.78 13.65 -4.93
C ASP A 233 -25.68 14.14 -5.88
N GLU A 234 -25.00 15.23 -5.52
CA GLU A 234 -23.89 15.81 -6.31
C GLU A 234 -22.61 14.97 -6.20
N ASP A 235 -22.53 14.02 -5.26
CA ASP A 235 -21.35 13.20 -5.04
C ASP A 235 -21.25 12.04 -6.06
N ARG A 236 -20.37 12.23 -7.04
CA ARG A 236 -20.12 11.27 -8.13
C ARG A 236 -19.71 9.87 -7.64
N TRP A 237 -19.03 9.78 -6.49
CA TRP A 237 -18.54 8.49 -5.98
C TRP A 237 -19.64 7.68 -5.30
N ARG A 238 -20.60 8.34 -4.63
CA ARG A 238 -21.79 7.69 -4.10
C ARG A 238 -22.74 7.25 -5.21
N GLY A 239 -22.90 8.07 -6.25
CA GLY A 239 -23.67 7.74 -7.45
C GLY A 239 -23.32 6.39 -8.09
N LEU A 240 -22.02 6.05 -8.12
CA LEU A 240 -21.53 4.77 -8.67
C LEU A 240 -21.82 3.55 -7.78
N ARG A 241 -22.04 3.76 -6.47
CA ARG A 241 -22.31 2.68 -5.51
C ARG A 241 -23.78 2.30 -5.46
N TYR A 242 -24.72 3.23 -5.64
CA TYR A 242 -26.16 2.95 -5.53
C TYR A 242 -26.65 1.74 -6.36
N PRO A 243 -26.24 1.57 -7.63
CA PRO A 243 -26.67 0.42 -8.43
C PRO A 243 -26.14 -0.92 -7.92
N GLN A 244 -25.11 -0.92 -7.07
CA GLN A 244 -24.48 -2.11 -6.50
C GLN A 244 -24.97 -2.43 -5.09
N MET A 245 -25.77 -1.55 -4.48
CA MET A 245 -26.31 -1.74 -3.14
C MET A 245 -27.52 -2.67 -3.15
N VAL A 246 -27.72 -3.36 -2.02
CA VAL A 246 -28.90 -4.19 -1.78
C VAL A 246 -29.94 -3.36 -1.03
N CYS A 247 -31.18 -3.37 -1.51
CA CYS A 247 -32.32 -2.82 -0.80
C CYS A 247 -33.16 -3.97 -0.24
N VAL A 248 -33.42 -3.98 1.07
CA VAL A 248 -34.26 -4.99 1.70
C VAL A 248 -35.58 -4.35 2.12
N VAL A 249 -36.69 -4.93 1.68
CA VAL A 249 -38.04 -4.44 1.99
C VAL A 249 -38.74 -5.44 2.90
N SER A 250 -39.25 -4.99 4.04
CA SER A 250 -40.02 -5.83 4.95
C SER A 250 -41.40 -6.17 4.37
N PRO A 251 -41.88 -7.41 4.51
CA PRO A 251 -43.16 -7.85 3.94
C PRO A 251 -44.38 -7.19 4.60
N GLU A 252 -44.19 -6.55 5.77
CA GLU A 252 -45.23 -5.77 6.46
C GLU A 252 -45.47 -4.39 5.82
N CYS A 253 -44.68 -4.00 4.80
CA CYS A 253 -44.74 -2.69 4.18
C CYS A 253 -45.58 -2.74 2.89
N ASP A 254 -46.74 -2.08 2.88
CA ASP A 254 -47.67 -2.01 1.73
C ASP A 254 -47.23 -0.89 0.77
N LEU A 255 -46.23 -1.20 -0.07
CA LEU A 255 -45.66 -0.29 -1.08
C LEU A 255 -46.27 -0.55 -2.46
N SER A 256 -46.51 0.49 -3.24
CA SER A 256 -47.04 0.32 -4.60
C SER A 256 -46.03 -0.34 -5.55
N GLU A 257 -46.52 -1.07 -6.56
CA GLU A 257 -45.66 -1.69 -7.58
C GLU A 257 -44.76 -0.67 -8.30
N SER A 258 -45.24 0.56 -8.50
CA SER A 258 -44.43 1.64 -9.08
C SER A 258 -43.24 2.02 -8.20
N THR A 259 -43.41 2.02 -6.87
CA THR A 259 -42.33 2.29 -5.93
C THR A 259 -41.31 1.15 -5.93
N HIS A 260 -41.75 -0.10 -5.95
CA HIS A 260 -40.86 -1.27 -6.06
C HIS A 260 -40.03 -1.25 -7.34
N LEU A 261 -40.64 -0.91 -8.47
CA LEU A 261 -39.95 -0.85 -9.76
C LEU A 261 -38.90 0.26 -9.79
N LYS A 262 -39.20 1.41 -9.17
CA LYS A 262 -38.25 2.52 -9.03
C LYS A 262 -37.05 2.15 -8.14
N LEU A 263 -37.30 1.49 -7.01
CA LEU A 263 -36.23 0.99 -6.14
C LEU A 263 -35.32 0.01 -6.87
N ARG A 264 -35.86 -0.89 -7.69
CA ARG A 264 -35.08 -1.86 -8.48
C ARG A 264 -34.26 -1.24 -9.60
N GLN A 265 -34.71 -0.10 -10.14
CA GLN A 265 -33.92 0.66 -11.12
C GLN A 265 -32.75 1.40 -10.47
N MET A 266 -32.93 1.90 -9.24
CA MET A 266 -31.88 2.62 -8.51
C MET A 266 -30.89 1.69 -7.81
N PHE A 267 -31.40 0.62 -7.20
CA PHE A 267 -30.65 -0.38 -6.45
C PHE A 267 -30.73 -1.69 -7.23
N GLY A 268 -29.58 -2.20 -7.70
CA GLY A 268 -29.55 -3.33 -8.63
C GLY A 268 -30.20 -4.61 -8.09
N GLU A 269 -30.27 -4.77 -6.76
CA GLU A 269 -30.92 -5.90 -6.11
C GLU A 269 -31.89 -5.44 -5.01
N VAL A 270 -33.17 -5.79 -5.15
CA VAL A 270 -34.20 -5.59 -4.12
C VAL A 270 -34.62 -6.96 -3.60
N ARG A 271 -34.38 -7.21 -2.31
CA ARG A 271 -34.79 -8.44 -1.62
C ARG A 271 -35.98 -8.14 -0.72
N THR A 272 -36.98 -9.01 -0.69
CA THR A 272 -37.95 -9.02 0.40
C THR A 272 -37.28 -9.65 1.61
N ALA A 273 -37.41 -9.06 2.80
CA ALA A 273 -36.95 -9.68 4.02
C ALA A 273 -37.76 -10.96 4.23
N ASP A 274 -37.17 -12.12 3.96
CA ASP A 274 -37.75 -13.37 4.43
C ASP A 274 -37.82 -13.30 5.96
N VAL A 275 -39.02 -13.50 6.49
CA VAL A 275 -39.38 -13.44 7.92
C VAL A 275 -38.51 -14.36 8.81
N GLU A 276 -37.63 -15.18 8.24
CA GLU A 276 -36.85 -16.21 8.95
C GLU A 276 -35.34 -15.96 9.17
N ARG A 277 -34.81 -14.73 8.99
CA ARG A 277 -33.45 -14.40 9.50
C ARG A 277 -33.39 -13.13 10.35
N GLY A 278 -34.44 -12.89 11.11
CA GLY A 278 -34.49 -11.91 12.19
C GLY A 278 -34.20 -12.50 13.58
N ALA A 279 -33.33 -13.51 13.70
CA ALA A 279 -32.82 -13.98 14.99
C ALA A 279 -31.62 -14.93 14.79
N GLN A 280 -30.43 -14.38 14.51
CA GLN A 280 -29.13 -14.93 14.90
C GLN A 280 -28.01 -13.94 14.60
#